data_AF-A0A2M8HN34-F1
#
_entry.id   AF-A0A2M8HN34-F1
#
_cell.length_a   1.000
_cell.length_b   1.000
_cell.length_c   1.000
_cell.angle_alpha   90.00
_cell.angle_beta   90.00
_cell.angle_gamma   90.00
#
_symmetry.space_group_name_H-M   'P 1'
#
loop_
_entity.id
_entity.type
_entity.pdbx_description
1 polymer ?
#
loop_
_entity_poly.entity_id
_entity_poly.type
_entity_poly.pdbx_seq_one_letter_code
_entity_poly.pdbx_strand_id
1 'polypeptide(L)'
;MIQLRDIIEIGKVTGFTNHNNFELHYLVYESDGPSGAPGFSVAGLELGFFAWSNSRQDAKNKLFEIYSNYLSSNEIDFSTILYQLGESGMEEWWGLYRQITYIFGNAEAEEKEKVIKSLRQELANTHESLNILKIDVFNLLERITQLENSKSSIL
;
A
#
# COMPACT_ATOMS: atom_id res chain seq x y z
N MET A 1 -21.04 22.20 -2.08
CA MET A 1 -19.64 22.40 -1.65
C MET A 1 -19.40 21.45 -0.49
N ILE A 2 -18.45 20.52 -0.64
CA ILE A 2 -18.14 19.50 0.36
C ILE A 2 -17.35 20.14 1.49
N GLN A 3 -17.70 19.82 2.73
CA GLN A 3 -17.03 20.31 3.93
C GLN A 3 -16.31 19.17 4.65
N LEU A 4 -15.38 19.52 5.55
CA LEU A 4 -14.58 18.54 6.29
C LEU A 4 -15.43 17.52 7.07
N ARG A 5 -16.60 17.94 7.57
CA ARG A 5 -17.54 17.07 8.31
C ARG A 5 -18.22 16.01 7.43
N ASP A 6 -18.23 16.22 6.13
CA ASP A 6 -18.89 15.32 5.17
C ASP A 6 -17.93 14.19 4.76
N ILE A 7 -16.63 14.34 5.04
CA ILE A 7 -15.61 13.33 4.76
C ILE A 7 -15.64 12.25 5.84
N ILE A 8 -15.82 11.00 5.42
CA ILE A 8 -15.91 9.83 6.30
C ILE A 8 -14.58 9.10 6.38
N GLU A 9 -13.81 9.12 5.29
CA GLU A 9 -12.57 8.36 5.18
C GLU A 9 -11.61 9.05 4.20
N ILE A 10 -10.32 8.96 4.51
CA ILE A 10 -9.23 9.36 3.63
C ILE A 10 -8.26 8.19 3.52
N GLY A 11 -7.53 8.09 2.41
CA GLY A 11 -6.49 7.07 2.27
C GLY A 11 -5.66 7.26 1.02
N LYS A 12 -4.85 6.24 0.73
CA LYS A 12 -4.02 6.16 -0.48
C LYS A 12 -4.14 4.79 -1.12
N VAL A 13 -3.95 4.73 -2.43
CA VAL A 13 -3.82 3.48 -3.17
C VAL A 13 -2.59 3.56 -4.06
N THR A 14 -1.73 2.54 -3.98
CA THR A 14 -0.53 2.43 -4.81
C THR A 14 -0.87 1.66 -6.08
N GLY A 15 -0.46 2.21 -7.22
CA GLY A 15 -0.52 1.55 -8.52
C GLY A 15 0.86 1.57 -9.18
N PHE A 16 1.00 0.82 -10.27
CA PHE A 16 2.27 0.63 -10.96
C PHE A 16 2.13 1.00 -12.44
N THR A 17 3.05 1.84 -12.93
CA THR A 17 3.20 2.17 -14.36
C THR A 17 4.66 1.98 -14.74
N ASN A 18 4.96 1.15 -15.74
CA ASN A 18 6.31 0.98 -16.30
C ASN A 18 7.44 0.93 -15.24
N HIS A 19 7.28 0.09 -14.21
CA HIS A 19 8.20 -0.09 -13.07
C HIS A 19 8.29 1.06 -12.04
N ASN A 20 7.48 2.12 -12.17
CA ASN A 20 7.37 3.19 -11.19
C ASN A 20 6.09 3.03 -10.36
N ASN A 21 6.22 3.29 -9.07
CA ASN A 21 5.08 3.35 -8.17
C ASN A 21 4.43 4.73 -8.28
N PHE A 22 3.11 4.76 -8.40
CA PHE A 22 2.32 5.97 -8.32
C PHE A 22 1.30 5.82 -7.18
N GLU A 23 1.16 6.85 -6.35
CA GLU A 23 0.19 6.86 -5.26
C GLU A 23 -0.95 7.80 -5.59
N LEU A 24 -2.18 7.31 -5.49
CA LEU A 24 -3.39 8.11 -5.60
C LEU A 24 -3.97 8.32 -4.20
N HIS A 25 -4.01 9.56 -3.74
CA HIS A 25 -4.70 9.96 -2.53
C HIS A 25 -6.20 10.04 -2.82
N TYR A 26 -7.03 9.66 -1.85
CA TYR A 26 -8.47 9.72 -2.02
C TYR A 26 -9.21 10.22 -0.78
N LEU A 27 -10.40 10.76 -1.04
CA LEU A 27 -11.40 11.17 -0.05
C LEU A 27 -12.71 10.43 -0.31
N VAL A 28 -13.36 9.99 0.76
CA VAL A 28 -14.67 9.34 0.75
C VAL A 28 -15.67 10.21 1.50
N TYR A 29 -16.83 10.45 0.92
CA TYR A 29 -17.89 11.27 1.52
C TYR A 29 -19.28 10.77 1.13
N GLU A 30 -20.28 11.07 1.95
CA GLU A 30 -21.68 10.77 1.63
C GLU A 30 -22.16 11.71 0.52
N SER A 31 -22.83 11.16 -0.49
CA SER A 31 -23.37 11.97 -1.57
C SER A 31 -24.52 11.26 -2.29
N ASP A 32 -25.44 12.06 -2.83
CA ASP A 32 -26.47 11.56 -3.73
C ASP A 32 -25.87 11.20 -5.09
N GLY A 33 -26.21 10.01 -5.59
CA GLY A 33 -25.81 9.52 -6.90
C GLY A 33 -26.75 9.91 -8.02
N PRO A 34 -26.54 9.32 -9.21
CA PRO A 34 -27.46 9.46 -10.33
C PRO A 34 -28.89 9.07 -9.91
N SER A 35 -29.86 9.93 -10.22
CA SER A 35 -31.28 9.78 -9.79
C SER A 35 -31.57 10.11 -8.32
N GLY A 36 -30.64 10.73 -7.59
CA GLY A 36 -30.87 11.17 -6.21
C GLY A 36 -30.85 10.05 -5.18
N ALA A 37 -30.29 8.88 -5.52
CA ALA A 37 -30.14 7.79 -4.58
C ALA A 37 -29.02 8.11 -3.58
N PRO A 38 -29.23 7.90 -2.26
CA PRO A 38 -28.18 8.12 -1.27
C PRO A 38 -27.06 7.09 -1.44
N GLY A 39 -25.81 7.53 -1.31
CA GLY A 39 -24.65 6.66 -1.41
C GLY A 39 -23.35 7.34 -1.02
N PHE A 40 -22.26 6.88 -1.61
CA PHE A 40 -20.91 7.29 -1.29
C PHE A 40 -20.16 7.64 -2.56
N SER A 41 -19.50 8.79 -2.55
CA SER A 41 -18.54 9.18 -3.57
C SER A 41 -17.12 9.01 -3.06
N VAL A 42 -16.22 8.65 -3.98
CA VAL A 42 -14.78 8.63 -3.75
C VAL A 42 -14.11 9.48 -4.82
N ALA A 43 -13.29 10.43 -4.38
CA ALA A 43 -12.51 11.31 -5.23
C ALA A 43 -11.02 10.99 -5.12
N GLY A 44 -10.38 10.66 -6.24
CA GLY A 44 -8.93 10.52 -6.38
C GLY A 44 -8.30 11.85 -6.75
N LEU A 45 -7.36 12.33 -5.93
CA LEU A 45 -7.00 13.75 -5.89
C LEU A 45 -6.01 14.17 -6.99
N GLU A 46 -5.04 13.32 -7.30
CA GLU A 46 -3.96 13.60 -8.25
C GLU A 46 -4.49 13.78 -9.67
N LEU A 47 -5.30 12.82 -10.11
CA LEU A 47 -5.75 12.66 -11.49
C LEU A 47 -7.23 13.02 -11.65
N GLY A 48 -7.89 13.50 -10.59
CA GLY A 48 -9.30 13.90 -10.63
C GLY A 48 -10.25 12.75 -10.94
N PHE A 49 -9.93 11.53 -10.50
CA PHE A 49 -10.82 10.39 -10.69
C PHE A 49 -11.99 10.42 -9.72
N PHE A 50 -13.14 9.94 -10.16
CA PHE A 50 -14.34 9.88 -9.33
C PHE A 50 -15.06 8.56 -9.52
N ALA A 51 -15.55 8.01 -8.42
CA ALA A 51 -16.44 6.86 -8.42
C ALA A 51 -17.56 7.05 -7.40
N TRP A 52 -18.72 6.47 -7.69
CA TRP A 52 -19.87 6.48 -6.78
C TRP A 52 -20.50 5.09 -6.67
N SER A 53 -21.03 4.77 -5.49
CA SER A 53 -21.87 3.60 -5.27
C SER A 53 -22.76 3.74 -4.03
N ASN A 54 -23.76 2.86 -3.91
CA ASN A 54 -24.59 2.71 -2.71
C ASN A 54 -23.82 2.18 -1.49
N SER A 55 -22.60 1.66 -1.70
CA SER A 55 -21.73 1.15 -0.63
C SER A 55 -20.36 1.82 -0.70
N ARG A 56 -19.85 2.21 0.47
CA ARG A 56 -18.50 2.77 0.63
C ARG A 56 -17.42 1.90 -0.02
N GLN A 57 -17.44 0.60 0.25
CA GLN A 57 -16.41 -0.31 -0.24
C GLN A 57 -16.49 -0.48 -1.76
N ASP A 58 -17.71 -0.53 -2.31
CA ASP A 58 -17.90 -0.66 -3.75
C ASP A 58 -17.45 0.60 -4.50
N ALA A 59 -17.74 1.79 -3.96
CA ALA A 59 -17.27 3.04 -4.53
C ALA A 59 -15.73 3.13 -4.55
N LYS A 60 -15.07 2.67 -3.48
CA LYS A 60 -13.60 2.56 -3.43
C LYS A 60 -13.07 1.57 -4.47
N ASN A 61 -13.64 0.37 -4.53
CA ASN A 61 -13.20 -0.66 -5.47
C ASN A 61 -13.31 -0.16 -6.92
N LYS A 62 -14.40 0.53 -7.26
CA LYS A 62 -14.57 1.17 -8.58
C LYS A 62 -13.51 2.23 -8.86
N LEU A 63 -13.20 3.10 -7.89
CA LEU A 63 -12.11 4.08 -8.05
C LEU A 63 -10.77 3.38 -8.31
N PHE A 64 -10.48 2.32 -7.55
CA PHE A 64 -9.23 1.58 -7.66
C PHE A 64 -9.13 0.84 -9.00
N GLU A 65 -10.25 0.32 -9.50
CA GLU A 65 -10.34 -0.27 -10.84
C GLU A 65 -10.08 0.78 -11.93
N ILE A 66 -10.75 1.95 -11.87
CA ILE A 66 -10.51 3.07 -12.80
C ILE A 66 -9.03 3.45 -12.79
N TYR A 67 -8.45 3.60 -11.60
CA TYR A 67 -7.05 3.96 -11.41
C TYR A 67 -6.10 2.90 -11.98
N SER A 68 -6.33 1.63 -11.66
CA SER A 68 -5.53 0.51 -12.16
C SER A 68 -5.60 0.41 -13.68
N ASN A 69 -6.80 0.56 -14.25
CA ASN A 69 -7.01 0.51 -15.70
C ASN A 69 -6.27 1.66 -16.40
N TYR A 70 -6.35 2.87 -15.84
CA TYR A 70 -5.61 4.03 -16.34
C TYR A 70 -4.09 3.78 -16.33
N LEU A 71 -3.52 3.29 -15.22
CA LEU A 71 -2.08 3.04 -15.13
C LEU A 71 -1.59 1.87 -16.00
N SER A 72 -2.46 0.89 -16.26
CA SER A 72 -2.15 -0.27 -17.10
C SER A 72 -2.28 0.00 -18.61
N SER A 73 -2.77 1.17 -19.00
CA SER A 73 -2.88 1.54 -20.40
C SER A 73 -1.50 1.68 -21.03
N ASN A 74 -1.25 0.95 -22.12
CA ASN A 74 0.02 1.00 -22.88
C ASN A 74 0.35 2.41 -23.43
N GLU A 75 -0.61 3.33 -23.41
CA GLU A 75 -0.46 4.70 -23.89
C GLU A 75 0.00 5.68 -22.80
N ILE A 76 0.01 5.26 -21.53
CA ILE A 76 0.32 6.14 -20.40
C ILE A 76 1.73 5.84 -19.90
N ASP A 77 2.66 6.71 -20.27
CA ASP A 77 3.98 6.77 -19.65
C ASP A 77 3.98 7.70 -18.42
N PHE A 78 5.03 7.59 -17.62
CA PHE A 78 5.16 8.39 -16.40
C PHE A 78 5.21 9.91 -16.68
N SER A 79 5.78 10.33 -17.81
CA SER A 79 5.80 11.74 -18.23
C SER A 79 4.40 12.31 -18.46
N THR A 80 3.49 11.51 -19.03
CA THR A 80 2.10 11.90 -19.26
C THR A 80 1.38 12.15 -17.94
N ILE A 81 1.64 11.31 -16.94
CA ILE A 81 1.11 11.48 -15.58
C ILE A 81 1.62 12.80 -14.97
N LEU A 82 2.93 13.06 -15.05
CA LEU A 82 3.51 14.30 -14.53
C LEU A 82 2.93 15.56 -15.18
N TYR A 83 2.69 15.51 -16.50
CA TYR A 83 2.04 16.61 -17.21
C TYR A 83 0.62 16.85 -16.70
N GLN A 84 -0.18 15.78 -16.53
CA GLN A 84 -1.56 15.89 -16.03
C GLN A 84 -1.63 16.38 -14.59
N LEU A 85 -0.67 16.02 -13.74
CA LEU A 85 -0.54 16.56 -12.39
C LEU A 85 -0.31 18.08 -12.39
N GLY A 86 0.46 18.59 -13.36
CA GLY A 86 0.70 20.03 -13.50
C GLY A 86 -0.57 20.82 -13.82
N GLU A 87 -1.58 20.17 -14.40
CA GLU A 87 -2.85 20.76 -14.83
C GLU A 87 -4.01 20.44 -13.86
N SER A 88 -3.82 19.60 -12.84
CA SER A 88 -4.93 19.13 -12.01
C SER A 88 -5.42 20.21 -11.02
N GLY A 89 -6.70 20.58 -11.15
CA GLY A 89 -7.33 21.69 -10.43
C GLY A 89 -8.01 21.29 -9.11
N MET A 90 -7.61 20.20 -8.46
CA MET A 90 -8.29 19.63 -7.28
C MET A 90 -7.87 20.27 -5.94
N GLU A 91 -7.41 21.52 -5.94
CA GLU A 91 -6.76 22.15 -4.77
C GLU A 91 -7.69 22.28 -3.55
N GLU A 92 -8.98 22.51 -3.76
CA GLU A 92 -9.97 22.55 -2.67
C GLU A 92 -10.04 21.20 -1.93
N TRP A 93 -9.97 20.09 -2.67
CA TRP A 93 -10.02 18.74 -2.14
C TRP A 93 -8.71 18.36 -1.46
N TRP A 94 -7.58 18.77 -2.03
CA TRP A 94 -6.28 18.69 -1.39
C TRP A 94 -6.22 19.49 -0.08
N GLY A 95 -6.88 20.65 -0.03
CA GLY A 95 -7.08 21.44 1.18
C GLY A 95 -7.76 20.63 2.28
N LEU A 96 -8.87 19.96 1.96
CA LEU A 96 -9.59 19.08 2.89
C LEU A 96 -8.71 17.91 3.34
N TYR A 97 -8.04 17.22 2.41
CA TYR A 97 -7.16 16.08 2.72
C TYR A 97 -6.06 16.47 3.72
N ARG A 98 -5.38 17.60 3.48
CA ARG A 98 -4.31 18.11 4.35
C ARG A 98 -4.84 18.53 5.72
N GLN A 99 -6.01 19.16 5.78
CA GLN A 99 -6.64 19.53 7.06
C GLN A 99 -6.97 18.29 7.89
N ILE A 100 -7.56 17.26 7.28
CA ILE A 100 -7.89 16.01 7.98
C ILE A 100 -6.62 15.31 8.45
N THR A 101 -5.61 15.19 7.58
CA THR A 101 -4.31 14.58 7.93
C THR A 101 -3.60 15.35 9.05
N TYR A 102 -3.74 16.68 9.09
CA TYR A 102 -3.18 17.51 10.17
C TYR A 102 -3.89 17.27 11.50
N ILE A 103 -5.22 17.15 11.50
CA ILE A 103 -6.02 16.98 12.72
C ILE A 103 -5.90 15.57 13.30
N PHE A 104 -6.00 14.56 12.44
CA PHE A 104 -6.11 13.15 12.86
C PHE A 104 -4.83 12.34 12.64
N GLY A 105 -3.80 12.95 12.06
CA GLY A 105 -2.60 12.25 11.64
C GLY A 105 -2.83 11.41 10.38
N ASN A 106 -1.77 10.74 9.94
CA ASN A 106 -1.86 9.76 8.86
C ASN A 106 -2.13 8.38 9.46
N ALA A 107 -3.40 7.95 9.46
CA ALA A 107 -3.81 6.65 10.02
C ALA A 107 -3.05 5.46 9.40
N GLU A 108 -2.68 5.55 8.11
CA GLU A 108 -1.88 4.50 7.46
C GLU A 108 -0.45 4.41 8.01
N ALA A 109 0.12 5.51 8.51
CA ALA A 109 1.47 5.50 9.07
C ALA A 109 1.52 4.64 10.34
N GLU A 110 0.52 4.76 11.22
CA GLU A 110 0.45 3.96 12.45
C GLU A 110 0.24 2.47 12.16
N GLU A 111 -0.62 2.13 11.19
CA GLU A 111 -0.87 0.74 10.82
C GLU A 111 0.34 0.11 10.11
N LYS A 112 0.96 0.83 9.18
CA LYS A 112 2.21 0.39 8.53
C LYS A 112 3.33 0.22 9.54
N GLU A 113 3.44 1.09 10.55
CA GLU A 113 4.44 0.94 11.60
C GLU A 113 4.23 -0.31 12.46
N LYS A 114 2.97 -0.64 12.79
CA LYS A 114 2.63 -1.90 13.48
C LYS A 114 3.02 -3.13 12.64
N VAL A 115 2.69 -3.12 11.34
CA VAL A 115 3.04 -4.22 10.42
C VAL A 115 4.56 -4.35 10.28
N ILE A 116 5.29 -3.25 10.06
CA ILE A 116 6.76 -3.25 9.95
C ILE A 116 7.39 -3.80 11.24
N LYS A 117 6.88 -3.40 12.41
CA LYS A 117 7.36 -3.91 13.70
C LYS A 117 7.15 -5.42 13.83
N SER A 118 5.99 -5.93 13.41
CA SER A 118 5.70 -7.37 13.36
C SER A 118 6.67 -8.11 12.44
N LEU A 119 6.84 -7.62 11.21
CA LEU A 119 7.73 -8.23 10.23
C LEU A 119 9.20 -8.24 10.68
N ARG A 120 9.66 -7.18 11.36
CA ARG A 120 11.01 -7.13 11.94
C ARG A 120 11.20 -8.18 13.04
N GLN A 121 10.18 -8.42 13.86
CA GLN A 121 10.23 -9.45 14.89
C GLN A 121 10.27 -10.86 14.28
N GLU A 122 9.44 -11.13 13.28
CA GLU A 122 9.45 -12.39 12.54
C GLU A 122 10.80 -12.64 11.86
N LEU A 123 11.40 -11.60 11.26
CA LEU A 123 12.71 -11.67 10.65
C LEU A 123 13.79 -12.00 11.69
N ALA A 124 13.76 -11.37 12.87
CA ALA A 124 14.71 -11.63 13.95
C ALA A 124 14.62 -13.10 14.43
N ASN A 125 13.40 -13.61 14.65
CA ASN A 125 13.16 -14.99 15.07
C ASN A 125 13.64 -16.00 14.00
N THR A 126 13.42 -15.68 12.72
CA THR A 126 13.89 -16.49 11.60
C THR A 126 15.41 -16.51 11.55
N HIS A 127 16.05 -15.36 11.79
CA HIS A 127 17.50 -15.25 11.74
C HIS A 127 18.17 -16.01 12.89
N GLU A 128 17.58 -15.97 14.08
CA GLU A 128 17.98 -16.78 15.23
C GLU A 128 17.86 -18.28 14.94
N SER A 129 16.72 -18.72 14.41
CA SER A 129 16.51 -20.12 14.01
C SER A 129 17.54 -20.60 12.97
N LEU A 130 17.87 -19.74 12.01
CA LEU A 130 18.89 -20.02 11.00
C LEU A 130 20.30 -20.12 11.61
N ASN A 131 20.61 -19.30 12.62
CA ASN A 131 21.90 -19.39 13.32
C ASN A 131 22.01 -20.68 14.15
N ILE A 132 20.93 -21.10 14.81
CA ILE A 132 20.88 -22.40 15.50
C ILE A 132 21.12 -23.53 14.49
N LEU A 133 20.42 -23.51 13.36
CA LEU A 133 20.59 -24.52 12.31
C LEU A 133 22.02 -24.57 11.76
N LYS A 134 22.67 -23.41 11.60
CA LYS A 134 24.09 -23.34 11.18
C LYS A 134 25.03 -24.00 12.19
N ILE A 135 24.78 -23.81 13.48
CA ILE A 135 25.54 -24.45 14.55
C ILE A 135 25.35 -25.97 14.49
N ASP A 136 24.11 -26.44 14.32
CA ASP A 136 23.82 -27.88 14.22
C ASP A 136 24.51 -28.51 13.00
N VAL A 137 24.46 -27.85 11.85
CA VAL A 137 25.18 -28.30 10.64
C VAL A 137 26.68 -28.35 10.89
N PHE A 138 27.26 -27.35 11.54
CA PHE A 138 28.69 -27.34 11.87
C PHE A 138 29.07 -28.51 12.79
N ASN A 139 28.29 -28.74 13.85
CA ASN A 139 28.52 -29.86 14.78
C ASN A 139 28.40 -31.23 14.10
N LEU A 140 27.43 -31.37 13.18
CA LEU A 140 27.27 -32.60 12.38
C LEU A 140 28.46 -32.82 11.46
N LEU A 141 28.96 -31.77 10.80
CA LEU A 141 30.13 -31.84 9.94
C LEU A 141 31.38 -32.26 10.74
N GLU A 142 31.64 -31.64 11.90
CA GLU A 142 32.75 -32.05 12.76
C GLU A 142 32.67 -33.53 13.16
N ARG A 143 31.46 -34.00 13.49
CA ARG A 143 31.25 -35.39 13.89
C ARG A 143 31.46 -36.37 12.74
N ILE A 144 31.06 -36.01 11.52
CA ILE A 144 31.36 -36.78 10.31
C ILE A 144 32.88 -36.87 10.11
N THR A 145 33.58 -35.74 10.17
CA THR A 145 35.05 -35.71 10.01
C THR A 145 35.76 -36.55 11.08
N GLN A 146 35.31 -36.50 12.33
CA GLN A 146 35.85 -37.36 13.39
C GLN A 146 35.63 -38.85 13.09
N LEU A 147 34.44 -39.23 12.62
CA LEU A 147 34.13 -40.62 12.25
C LEU A 147 34.97 -41.10 11.07
N GLU A 148 35.17 -40.26 10.05
CA GLU A 148 36.02 -40.57 8.89
C GLU A 148 37.49 -40.80 9.31
N ASN A 149 38.03 -39.91 10.15
CA ASN A 149 39.40 -40.05 10.66
C ASN A 149 39.57 -41.29 11.55
N SER A 150 38.56 -41.61 12.36
CA SER A 150 38.55 -42.82 13.20
C SER A 150 38.57 -44.09 12.35
N LYS A 151 37.82 -44.10 11.23
CA LYS A 151 37.71 -45.24 10.32
C LYS A 151 39.01 -45.49 9.53
N SER A 152 39.69 -44.42 9.13
CA SER A 152 41.00 -44.48 8.45
C SER A 152 42.15 -44.90 9.37
N SER A 153 41.97 -44.82 10.69
CA SER A 153 42.98 -45.24 11.69
C SER A 153 42.89 -46.72 12.07
N ILE A 154 41.82 -47.41 11.62
CA ILE A 154 41.56 -48.83 11.93
C ILE A 154 41.96 -49.76 10.75
N LEU A 155 42.30 -49.19 9.58
CA LEU A 155 42.84 -49.88 8.40
C LEU A 155 44.37 -49.75 8.34
#